data_AF-A0A1G7S9J9-F1
#
_entry.id   AF-A0A1G7S9J9-F1
#
_cell.length_a   1.000
_cell.length_b   1.000
_cell.length_c   1.000
_cell.angle_alpha   90.00
_cell.angle_beta   90.00
_cell.angle_gamma   90.00
#
_symmetry.space_group_name_H-M   'P 1'
#
loop_
_entity.id
_entity.type
_entity.pdbx_description
1 polymer ?
#
loop_
_entity_poly.entity_id
_entity_poly.type
_entity_poly.pdbx_seq_one_letter_code
_entity_poly.pdbx_strand_id
1 'polypeptide(L)'
;MSNQVRSPMRGKLYAIVAISLAMCLYAIPCFAAGETDVLPYEKGMEVFYDSMTGPVPFVISLVGIIGCGAMLIFGGEISGFLRTMVFIILVVAVIVQAGSVVTMLGGKWGTKAQGVGRVGPYQRDVDVVVGTYLRKTVA
;
A
#
# COMPACT_ATOMS: atom_id res chain seq x y z
N MET A 1 -15.92 -66.60 9.02
CA MET A 1 -16.07 -65.46 8.09
C MET A 1 -16.03 -64.16 8.89
N SER A 2 -14.84 -63.62 9.18
CA SER A 2 -14.68 -62.38 9.94
C SER A 2 -14.98 -61.19 9.02
N ASN A 3 -16.17 -60.63 9.18
CA ASN A 3 -16.64 -59.44 8.48
C ASN A 3 -15.81 -58.23 8.95
N GLN A 4 -14.86 -57.79 8.13
CA GLN A 4 -13.98 -56.67 8.43
C GLN A 4 -14.80 -55.38 8.29
N VAL A 5 -15.29 -54.88 9.43
CA VAL A 5 -15.88 -53.55 9.58
C VAL A 5 -14.78 -52.53 9.29
N ARG A 6 -14.54 -52.26 8.01
CA ARG A 6 -13.66 -51.20 7.54
C ARG A 6 -14.29 -49.89 8.01
N SER A 7 -13.77 -49.33 9.10
CA SER A 7 -14.31 -48.10 9.68
C SER A 7 -14.28 -46.98 8.62
N PRO A 8 -15.44 -46.51 8.12
CA PRO A 8 -15.50 -45.55 7.01
C PRO A 8 -15.04 -44.14 7.43
N MET A 9 -14.75 -43.95 8.72
CA MET A 9 -14.50 -42.66 9.33
C MET A 9 -13.14 -42.06 8.92
N ARG A 10 -12.12 -42.88 8.68
CA ARG A 10 -10.80 -42.41 8.23
C ARG A 10 -10.86 -41.85 6.81
N GLY A 11 -11.57 -42.52 5.90
CA GLY A 11 -11.75 -42.06 4.52
C GLY A 11 -12.56 -40.77 4.41
N LYS A 12 -13.63 -40.66 5.21
CA LYS A 12 -14.45 -39.43 5.28
C LYS A 12 -13.65 -38.25 5.84
N LEU A 13 -12.76 -38.48 6.82
CA LEU A 13 -11.90 -37.43 7.37
C LEU A 13 -10.91 -36.90 6.32
N TYR A 14 -10.24 -37.78 5.56
CA TYR A 14 -9.36 -37.35 4.47
C TYR A 14 -10.12 -36.59 3.37
N ALA A 15 -11.35 -37.00 3.06
CA ALA A 15 -12.20 -36.30 2.10
C ALA A 15 -12.57 -34.88 2.58
N ILE A 16 -12.92 -34.71 3.86
CA ILE A 16 -13.25 -33.39 4.43
C ILE A 16 -12.01 -32.47 4.42
N VAL A 17 -10.83 -32.98 4.79
CA VAL A 17 -9.58 -32.22 4.76
C VAL A 17 -9.17 -31.85 3.32
N ALA A 18 -9.38 -32.74 2.35
CA ALA A 18 -9.11 -32.45 0.95
C ALA A 18 -10.06 -31.39 0.37
N ILE A 19 -11.35 -31.45 0.73
CA ILE A 19 -12.36 -30.47 0.31
C ILE A 19 -12.11 -29.10 0.95
N SER A 20 -11.75 -29.05 2.23
CA SER A 20 -11.42 -27.78 2.90
C SER A 20 -10.15 -27.14 2.33
N LEU A 21 -9.13 -27.95 2.03
CA LEU A 21 -7.91 -27.49 1.35
C LEU A 21 -8.22 -27.00 -0.08
N ALA A 22 -9.04 -27.73 -0.83
CA ALA A 22 -9.46 -27.33 -2.18
C ALA A 22 -10.28 -26.03 -2.18
N MET A 23 -11.19 -25.85 -1.22
CA MET A 23 -11.91 -24.58 -1.04
C MET A 23 -10.98 -23.43 -0.64
N CYS A 24 -9.98 -23.69 0.20
CA CYS A 24 -8.99 -22.69 0.61
C CYS A 24 -8.11 -22.27 -0.59
N LEU A 25 -7.73 -23.22 -1.45
CA LEU A 25 -6.99 -22.96 -2.69
C LEU A 25 -7.84 -22.25 -3.76
N TYR A 26 -9.14 -22.55 -3.83
CA TYR A 26 -10.09 -21.90 -4.74
C TYR A 26 -10.50 -20.48 -4.29
N ALA A 27 -10.35 -20.16 -3.01
CA ALA A 27 -10.56 -18.81 -2.49
C ALA A 27 -9.44 -17.82 -2.88
N ILE A 28 -8.26 -18.33 -3.29
CA ILE A 28 -7.09 -17.49 -3.63
C ILE A 28 -7.33 -16.61 -4.88
N PRO A 29 -7.94 -17.08 -5.99
CA PRO A 29 -8.26 -16.21 -7.13
C PRO A 29 -9.56 -15.40 -6.98
N CYS A 30 -10.33 -15.56 -5.89
CA CYS A 30 -11.56 -14.79 -5.67
C CYS A 30 -11.28 -13.36 -5.12
N PHE A 31 -10.01 -12.96 -5.09
CA PHE A 31 -9.56 -11.61 -4.73
C PHE A 31 -9.06 -10.87 -5.98
N ALA A 32 -9.86 -10.87 -7.05
CA ALA A 32 -9.63 -10.05 -8.24
C ALA A 32 -10.94 -9.66 -8.95
N ALA A 33 -12.07 -9.69 -8.25
CA ALA A 33 -13.30 -9.04 -8.73
C ALA A 33 -13.21 -7.53 -8.46
N GLY A 34 -12.29 -6.88 -9.17
CA GLY A 34 -12.06 -5.43 -9.12
C GLY A 34 -11.57 -4.91 -10.48
N GLU A 35 -11.97 -5.56 -11.58
CA GLU A 35 -11.80 -5.06 -12.93
C GLU A 35 -13.18 -4.69 -13.50
N THR A 36 -13.87 -3.78 -12.80
CA THR A 36 -15.03 -3.08 -13.34
C THR A 36 -14.62 -1.63 -13.54
N ASP A 37 -14.45 -1.25 -14.80
CA ASP A 37 -14.30 0.11 -15.34
C ASP A 37 -14.21 1.22 -14.26
N VAL A 38 -12.98 1.55 -13.86
CA VAL A 38 -12.68 2.57 -12.84
C VAL A 38 -13.25 3.90 -13.28
N LEU A 39 -14.38 4.26 -12.67
CA LEU A 39 -15.06 5.52 -12.90
C LEU A 39 -14.08 6.69 -12.66
N PRO A 40 -14.18 7.81 -13.41
CA PRO A 40 -13.16 8.87 -13.38
C PRO A 40 -12.82 9.42 -11.99
N TYR A 41 -13.77 9.38 -11.05
CA TYR A 41 -13.56 9.81 -9.67
C TYR A 41 -12.71 8.83 -8.84
N GLU A 42 -12.76 7.52 -9.14
CA GLU A 42 -11.90 6.51 -8.49
C GLU A 42 -10.42 6.75 -8.82
N LYS A 43 -10.13 7.15 -10.05
CA LYS A 43 -8.77 7.55 -10.46
C LYS A 43 -8.30 8.81 -9.72
N GLY A 44 -9.20 9.77 -9.49
CA GLY A 44 -8.89 10.98 -8.71
C GLY A 44 -8.53 10.65 -7.26
N MET A 45 -9.23 9.69 -6.66
CA MET A 45 -8.90 9.19 -5.33
C MET A 45 -7.56 8.45 -5.32
N GLU A 46 -7.29 7.60 -6.31
CA GLU A 46 -6.01 6.87 -6.42
C GLU A 46 -4.81 7.81 -6.53
N VAL A 47 -4.90 8.88 -7.33
CA VAL A 47 -3.85 9.91 -7.45
C VAL A 47 -3.64 10.68 -6.13
N PHE A 48 -4.71 10.93 -5.38
CA PHE A 48 -4.61 11.56 -4.07
C PHE A 48 -3.91 10.64 -3.06
N TYR A 49 -4.23 9.34 -3.05
CA TYR A 49 -3.55 8.35 -2.22
C TYR A 49 -2.07 8.20 -2.59
N ASP A 50 -1.73 8.13 -3.87
CA ASP A 50 -0.34 8.08 -4.35
C ASP A 50 0.43 9.34 -3.93
N SER A 51 -0.22 10.50 -3.94
CA SER A 51 0.38 11.75 -3.45
C SER A 51 0.59 11.74 -1.93
N MET A 52 -0.33 11.15 -1.16
CA MET A 52 -0.25 11.05 0.31
C MET A 52 0.72 9.97 0.81
N THR A 53 1.07 9.01 -0.04
CA THR A 53 2.03 7.94 0.29
C THR A 53 3.41 8.16 -0.35
N GLY A 54 3.51 9.09 -1.31
CA GLY A 54 4.73 9.48 -1.99
C GLY A 54 5.57 10.51 -1.21
N PRO A 55 6.38 11.35 -1.90
CA PRO A 55 7.30 12.30 -1.26
C PRO A 55 6.64 13.63 -0.81
N VAL A 56 5.37 13.88 -1.11
CA VAL A 56 4.65 15.11 -0.69
C VAL A 56 4.54 15.28 0.84
N PRO A 57 4.20 14.25 1.63
CA PRO A 57 4.11 14.34 3.09
C PRO A 57 5.44 14.76 3.75
N PHE A 58 6.57 14.39 3.15
CA PHE A 58 7.89 14.79 3.62
C PHE A 58 8.08 16.31 3.55
N VAL A 59 7.63 16.94 2.47
CA VAL A 59 7.69 18.41 2.30
C VAL A 59 6.79 19.11 3.33
N ILE A 60 5.60 18.57 3.59
CA ILE A 60 4.67 19.11 4.61
C ILE A 60 5.29 19.02 6.01
N SER A 61 5.93 17.89 6.33
CA SER A 61 6.65 17.72 7.60
C SER A 61 7.80 18.71 7.75
N LEU A 62 8.58 18.94 6.69
CA LEU A 62 9.70 19.87 6.70
C LEU A 62 9.24 21.32 6.97
N VAL A 63 8.14 21.75 6.36
CA VAL A 63 7.55 23.08 6.62
C VAL A 63 7.10 23.20 8.07
N GLY A 64 6.50 22.16 8.65
CA GLY A 64 6.09 22.13 10.06
C GLY A 64 7.28 22.26 11.02
N ILE A 65 8.40 21.58 10.72
CA ILE A 65 9.64 21.67 11.52
C ILE A 65 10.23 23.08 11.46
N ILE A 66 10.30 23.68 10.26
CA ILE A 66 10.81 25.06 10.08
C ILE A 66 9.93 26.07 10.83
N GLY A 67 8.61 25.92 10.77
CA GLY A 67 7.68 26.76 11.51
C GLY A 67 7.86 26.66 13.03
N CYS A 68 8.03 25.44 13.54
CA CYS A 68 8.33 25.21 14.97
C CYS A 68 9.70 25.78 15.37
N GLY A 69 10.73 25.59 14.53
CA GLY A 69 12.08 26.12 14.76
C GLY A 69 12.13 27.65 14.76
N ALA A 70 11.36 28.31 13.87
CA ALA A 70 11.24 29.76 13.85
C ALA A 70 10.59 30.29 15.15
N MET A 71 9.54 29.62 15.64
CA MET A 71 8.88 29.99 16.89
C MET A 71 9.79 29.83 18.13
N LEU A 72 10.76 28.91 18.07
CA LEU A 72 11.79 28.72 19.10
C LEU A 72 12.79 29.86 19.19
N ILE A 73 13.30 30.30 18.06
CA ILE A 73 14.39 31.29 17.98
C ILE A 73 13.91 32.64 18.52
N PHE A 74 12.64 32.98 18.29
CA PHE A 74 12.04 34.22 18.80
C PHE A 74 11.51 34.13 20.26
N GLY A 75 11.66 32.97 20.92
CA GLY A 75 11.79 32.90 22.37
C GLY A 75 10.60 33.38 23.22
N GLY A 76 9.39 32.88 22.97
CA GLY A 76 8.20 33.23 23.77
C GLY A 76 8.09 32.49 25.12
N GLU A 77 8.19 31.16 25.13
CA GLU A 77 8.00 30.33 26.33
C GLU A 77 8.68 28.96 26.15
N ILE A 78 9.93 28.80 26.59
CA ILE A 78 10.71 27.54 26.43
C ILE A 78 9.96 26.32 27.01
N SER A 79 9.26 26.50 28.14
CA SER A 79 8.46 25.42 28.75
C SER A 79 7.19 25.09 27.95
N GLY A 80 6.60 26.07 27.27
CA GLY A 80 5.46 25.87 26.38
C GLY A 80 5.91 25.18 25.09
N PHE A 81 6.97 25.68 24.48
CA PHE A 81 7.53 25.18 23.24
C PHE A 81 8.02 23.72 23.35
N LEU A 82 8.82 23.40 24.38
CA LEU A 82 9.40 22.06 24.53
C LEU A 82 8.30 21.00 24.70
N ARG A 83 7.21 21.36 25.40
CA ARG A 83 6.02 20.51 25.51
C ARG A 83 5.41 20.24 24.13
N THR A 84 5.18 21.28 23.33
CA THR A 84 4.62 21.12 21.98
C THR A 84 5.54 20.31 21.07
N MET A 85 6.86 20.47 21.20
CA MET A 85 7.84 19.72 20.39
C MET A 85 7.84 18.23 20.68
N VAL A 86 7.83 17.84 21.96
CA VAL A 86 7.74 16.42 22.36
C VAL A 86 6.46 15.78 21.83
N PHE A 87 5.33 16.49 21.89
CA PHE A 87 4.06 16.00 21.32
C PHE A 87 4.12 15.84 19.79
N ILE A 88 4.71 16.80 19.07
CA ILE A 88 4.86 16.73 17.61
C ILE A 88 5.74 15.55 17.20
N ILE A 89 6.87 15.34 17.88
CA ILE A 89 7.77 14.21 17.60
C ILE A 89 7.07 12.87 17.85
N LEU A 90 6.31 12.74 18.95
CA LEU A 90 5.52 11.54 19.23
C LEU A 90 4.52 11.24 18.12
N VAL A 91 3.81 12.25 17.61
CA VAL A 91 2.83 12.09 16.52
C VAL A 91 3.52 11.66 15.23
N VAL A 92 4.59 12.35 14.82
CA VAL A 92 5.31 12.03 13.58
C VAL A 92 5.94 10.63 13.64
N ALA A 93 6.52 10.24 14.79
CA ALA A 93 7.09 8.91 14.98
C ALA A 93 6.04 7.80 14.81
N VAL A 94 4.83 7.99 15.36
CA VAL A 94 3.72 7.04 15.20
C VAL A 94 3.25 6.98 13.74
N ILE A 95 3.11 8.12 13.06
CA ILE A 95 2.67 8.18 11.67
C ILE A 95 3.68 7.48 10.74
N VAL A 96 4.98 7.73 10.91
CA VAL A 96 6.04 7.12 10.10
C VAL A 96 6.10 5.60 10.32
N GLN A 97 5.89 5.14 11.56
CA GLN A 97 5.96 3.71 11.88
C GLN A 97 4.66 2.94 11.55
N ALA A 98 3.53 3.64 11.41
CA ALA A 98 2.21 3.04 11.20
C ALA A 98 2.15 2.10 9.99
N GLY A 99 2.84 2.42 8.89
CA GLY A 99 2.85 1.59 7.68
C GLY A 99 3.38 0.17 7.93
N SER A 100 4.45 0.04 8.72
CA SER A 100 5.00 -1.29 9.05
C SER A 100 4.15 -2.04 10.07
N VAL A 101 3.55 -1.34 11.05
CA VAL A 101 2.67 -1.94 12.06
C VAL A 101 1.43 -2.54 11.41
N VAL A 102 0.82 -1.81 10.49
CA VAL A 102 -0.35 -2.25 9.73
C VAL A 102 -0.03 -3.46 8.84
N THR A 103 1.16 -3.48 8.22
CA THR A 103 1.64 -4.62 7.43
C THR A 103 1.88 -5.86 8.31
N MET A 104 2.43 -5.69 9.52
CA MET A 104 2.65 -6.79 10.47
C MET A 104 1.33 -7.39 10.99
N LEU A 105 0.28 -6.59 11.13
CA LEU A 105 -1.05 -7.04 11.57
C LEU A 105 -1.89 -7.66 10.44
N GLY A 106 -1.29 -7.94 9.28
CA GLY A 106 -1.97 -8.54 8.13
C GLY A 106 -2.81 -7.55 7.30
N GLY A 107 -2.78 -6.26 7.65
CA GLY A 107 -3.40 -5.19 6.87
C GLY A 107 -2.53 -4.86 5.65
N LYS A 108 -2.83 -5.48 4.51
CA LYS A 108 -2.28 -5.04 3.22
C LYS A 108 -3.19 -3.97 2.62
N TRP A 109 -2.93 -2.71 2.96
CA TRP A 109 -3.56 -1.60 2.25
C TRP A 109 -2.85 -1.44 0.91
N GLY A 110 -3.50 -1.89 -0.15
CA GLY A 110 -3.18 -1.56 -1.55
C GLY A 110 -1.69 -1.38 -1.84
N THR A 111 -0.84 -2.33 -1.47
CA THR A 111 0.54 -2.35 -1.97
C THR A 111 0.44 -2.77 -3.42
N LYS A 112 0.20 -1.79 -4.31
CA LYS A 112 0.62 -1.92 -5.71
C LYS A 112 2.08 -2.34 -5.62
N ALA A 113 2.41 -3.51 -6.16
CA ALA A 113 3.78 -4.00 -6.16
C ALA A 113 4.69 -2.87 -6.66
N GLN A 114 5.48 -2.29 -5.75
CA GLN A 114 6.49 -1.30 -6.06
C GLN A 114 7.65 -2.06 -6.71
N GLY A 115 7.43 -2.43 -7.97
CA GLY A 115 8.33 -3.25 -8.76
C GLY A 115 8.11 -2.92 -10.23
N VAL A 116 9.04 -2.11 -10.75
CA VAL A 116 9.43 -2.08 -12.16
C VAL A 116 8.38 -1.54 -13.15
N GLY A 117 8.63 -0.31 -13.62
CA GLY A 117 8.41 0.07 -15.02
C GLY A 117 6.99 0.02 -15.57
N ARG A 118 5.94 0.10 -14.74
CA ARG A 118 4.57 0.30 -15.25
C ARG A 118 4.40 1.76 -15.65
N VAL A 119 4.97 2.10 -16.81
CA VAL A 119 4.64 3.27 -17.60
C VAL A 119 3.11 3.36 -17.69
N GLY A 120 2.56 4.39 -17.05
CA GLY A 120 1.12 4.65 -17.07
C GLY A 120 0.63 4.83 -18.51
N PRO A 121 -0.68 4.75 -18.76
CA PRO A 121 -1.25 4.89 -20.10
C PRO A 121 -0.80 6.19 -20.80
N TYR A 122 -0.53 7.25 -20.05
CA TYR A 122 -0.02 8.51 -20.57
C TYR A 122 1.47 8.49 -20.95
N GLN A 123 2.25 7.66 -20.25
CA GLN A 123 3.69 7.57 -20.46
C GLN A 123 4.02 6.71 -21.68
N ARG A 124 3.19 5.70 -21.96
CA ARG A 124 3.26 4.87 -23.18
C ARG A 124 3.20 5.71 -24.46
N ASP A 125 2.30 6.70 -24.51
CA ASP A 125 2.13 7.56 -25.67
C ASP A 125 3.32 8.51 -25.85
N VAL A 126 3.85 9.05 -24.75
CA VAL A 126 5.09 9.85 -24.75
C VAL A 126 6.28 9.02 -25.23
N ASP A 127 6.46 7.80 -24.74
CA ASP A 127 7.60 6.95 -25.11
C ASP A 127 7.55 6.56 -26.60
N VAL A 128 6.35 6.31 -27.15
CA VAL A 128 6.13 6.04 -28.58
C VAL A 128 6.42 7.28 -29.43
N VAL A 129 5.94 8.45 -29.00
CA VAL A 129 6.10 9.71 -29.71
C VAL A 129 7.58 10.17 -29.68
N VAL A 130 8.23 10.14 -28.52
CA VAL A 130 9.67 10.43 -28.36
C VAL A 130 10.53 9.42 -29.13
N GLY A 131 10.21 8.13 -29.07
CA GLY A 131 10.88 7.12 -29.89
C GLY A 131 10.74 7.36 -31.39
N THR A 132 9.62 7.94 -31.83
CA THR A 132 9.40 8.33 -33.22
C THR A 132 10.22 9.56 -33.60
N TYR A 133 10.33 10.56 -32.71
CA TYR A 133 11.16 11.73 -32.94
C TYR A 133 12.64 11.39 -33.00
N LEU A 134 13.12 10.57 -32.05
CA LEU A 134 14.52 10.13 -32.02
C LEU A 134 14.87 9.32 -33.26
N ARG A 135 13.97 8.45 -33.74
CA ARG A 135 14.18 7.71 -35.00
C ARG A 135 14.34 8.65 -36.21
N LYS A 136 13.63 9.78 -36.24
CA LYS A 136 13.73 10.78 -37.32
C LYS A 136 14.95 11.69 -37.23
N THR A 137 15.54 11.83 -36.04
CA THR A 137 16.75 12.63 -35.84
C THR A 137 18.04 11.82 -36.06
N VAL A 138 17.98 10.50 -35.90
CA VAL A 138 19.13 9.60 -36.02
C VAL A 138 19.22 8.91 -37.39
N ALA A 139 18.18 9.04 -38.22
CA ALA A 139 18.16 8.61 -39.63
C ALA A 139 18.35 9.82 -40.56
#